data_AF-A0A0M2GFX2-F1
#
_entry.id   AF-A0A0M2GFX2-F1
#
_cell.length_a   1.000
_cell.length_b   1.000
_cell.length_c   1.000
_cell.angle_alpha   90.00
_cell.angle_beta   90.00
_cell.angle_gamma   90.00
#
_symmetry.space_group_name_H-M   'P 1'
#
loop_
_entity.id
_entity.type
_entity.pdbx_description
1 polymer ?
#
loop_
_entity_poly.entity_id
_entity_poly.type
_entity_poly.pdbx_seq_one_letter_code
_entity_poly.pdbx_strand_id
1 'polypeptide(L)'
;ERRRIGSRPRPVSEYFAVERPLLQPLPDEPFETGRLFSLRVDRFSQISVRTNRYSVPVRLIGRTLRAMLHASELVVYDGQQEVARHERLIAKGKTRL
;
A
#
# COMPACT_ATOMS: atom_id res chain seq x y z
N GLU A 1 -9.11 13.01 23.65
CA GLU A 1 -9.01 14.49 23.49
C GLU A 1 -8.17 15.24 24.54
N ARG A 2 -8.12 14.84 25.82
CA ARG A 2 -7.34 15.58 26.86
C ARG A 2 -6.04 14.89 27.25
N ARG A 3 -5.29 14.35 26.27
CA ARG A 3 -3.98 13.76 26.56
C ARG A 3 -3.03 14.87 27.04
N ARG A 4 -2.37 14.64 28.18
CA ARG A 4 -1.29 15.49 28.70
C ARG A 4 0.03 14.75 28.57
N ILE A 5 1.12 15.49 28.31
CA ILE A 5 2.48 14.94 28.25
C ILE A 5 3.22 15.44 29.48
N GLY A 6 3.55 14.52 30.39
CA GLY A 6 4.25 14.84 31.65
C GLY A 6 3.55 15.94 32.45
N SER A 7 4.33 16.89 32.96
CA SER A 7 3.87 18.03 33.76
C SER A 7 3.40 19.24 32.95
N ARG A 8 3.16 19.10 31.64
CA ARG A 8 2.76 20.25 30.81
C ARG A 8 1.43 20.85 31.28
N PRO A 9 1.35 22.19 31.37
CA PRO A 9 0.20 22.88 31.97
C PRO A 9 -1.07 22.80 31.11
N ARG A 10 -0.92 22.62 29.80
CA ARG A 10 -2.03 22.54 28.83
C ARG A 10 -2.09 21.17 28.14
N PRO A 11 -3.27 20.71 27.69
CA PRO A 11 -3.40 19.47 26.94
C PRO A 11 -2.75 19.57 25.56
N VAL A 12 -2.39 18.43 24.98
CA VAL A 12 -1.79 18.34 23.64
C VAL A 12 -2.67 19.00 22.57
N SER A 13 -3.99 18.91 22.69
CA SER A 13 -4.93 19.52 21.75
C SER A 13 -4.85 21.05 21.70
N GLU A 14 -4.61 21.70 22.84
CA GLU A 14 -4.50 23.16 22.92
C GLU A 14 -3.19 23.65 22.27
N TYR A 15 -2.08 22.96 22.54
CA TYR A 15 -0.82 23.24 21.86
C TYR A 15 -0.92 23.01 20.35
N PHE A 16 -1.55 21.91 19.93
CA PHE A 16 -1.78 21.63 18.51
C PHE A 16 -2.63 22.71 17.84
N ALA A 17 -3.66 23.24 18.51
CA ALA A 17 -4.49 24.32 17.94
C ALA A 17 -3.70 25.60 17.69
N VAL A 18 -2.70 25.91 18.53
CA VAL A 18 -1.79 27.06 18.36
C VAL A 18 -0.79 26.81 17.23
N GLU A 19 -0.27 25.60 17.10
CA GLU A 19 0.71 25.22 16.07
C GLU A 19 0.06 25.04 14.69
N ARG A 20 -1.18 24.55 14.62
CA ARG A 20 -1.88 24.21 13.37
C ARG A 20 -1.85 25.30 12.29
N PRO A 21 -2.11 26.59 12.56
CA PRO A 21 -2.03 27.63 11.52
C PRO A 21 -0.61 27.92 11.02
N LEU A 22 0.42 27.45 11.72
CA LEU A 22 1.83 27.61 11.34
C LEU A 22 2.35 26.45 10.48
N LEU A 23 1.57 25.38 10.34
CA LEU A 23 1.95 24.20 9.54
C LEU A 23 1.77 24.47 8.04
N GLN A 24 2.59 23.81 7.23
CA GLN A 24 2.39 23.79 5.78
C GLN A 24 1.11 23.01 5.43
N PRO A 25 0.41 23.39 4.35
CA PRO A 25 -0.70 22.60 3.83
C PRO A 25 -0.22 21.21 3.43
N LEU A 26 -1.13 20.23 3.46
CA LEU A 26 -0.84 18.91 2.94
C LEU A 26 -0.58 19.03 1.43
N PRO A 27 0.39 18.27 0.87
CA PRO A 27 0.56 18.17 -0.57
C PRO A 27 -0.74 17.71 -1.24
N ASP A 28 -1.04 18.26 -2.42
CA ASP A 28 -2.21 17.84 -3.21
C ASP A 28 -2.08 16.39 -3.69
N GLU A 29 -0.86 15.96 -4.00
CA GLU A 29 -0.55 14.60 -4.39
C GLU A 29 -0.32 13.72 -3.15
N PRO A 30 -1.09 12.63 -2.97
CA PRO A 30 -0.88 11.72 -1.85
C PRO A 30 0.47 11.02 -1.95
N PHE A 31 1.11 10.80 -0.80
CA PHE A 31 2.34 10.04 -0.74
C PHE A 31 2.07 8.55 -0.99
N GLU A 32 2.75 7.97 -1.98
CA GLU A 32 2.68 6.54 -2.25
C GLU A 32 3.32 5.73 -1.11
N THR A 33 2.50 5.00 -0.36
CA THR A 33 2.91 4.19 0.80
C THR A 33 3.19 2.73 0.44
N GLY A 34 2.82 2.32 -0.77
CA GLY A 34 2.99 0.98 -1.30
C GLY A 34 4.43 0.65 -1.65
N ARG A 35 4.74 -0.64 -1.62
CA ARG A 35 6.02 -1.15 -2.12
C ARG A 35 5.86 -1.71 -3.53
N LEU A 36 6.66 -1.19 -4.45
CA LEU A 36 6.66 -1.61 -5.84
C LEU A 36 7.55 -2.85 -6.05
N PHE A 37 7.07 -3.79 -6.85
CA PHE A 37 7.77 -4.99 -7.30
C PHE A 37 7.68 -5.11 -8.82
N SER A 38 8.69 -5.72 -9.43
CA SER A 38 8.68 -6.13 -10.84
C SER A 38 8.79 -7.65 -10.89
N LEU A 39 7.72 -8.33 -11.28
CA LEU A 39 7.57 -9.77 -11.12
C LEU A 39 7.13 -10.41 -12.42
N ARG A 40 7.75 -11.53 -12.79
CA ARG A 40 7.36 -12.32 -13.95
C ARG A 40 6.15 -13.20 -13.60
N VAL A 41 5.15 -13.19 -14.48
CA VAL A 41 3.98 -14.07 -14.37
C VAL A 41 4.40 -15.50 -14.67
N ASP A 42 4.07 -16.42 -13.78
CA ASP A 42 4.36 -17.84 -13.94
C ASP A 42 3.41 -18.52 -14.93
N ARG A 43 3.66 -19.81 -15.22
CA ARG A 43 2.85 -20.62 -16.14
C ARG A 43 1.40 -20.86 -15.66
N PHE A 44 1.12 -20.59 -14.39
CA PHE A 44 -0.21 -20.76 -13.79
C PHE A 44 -0.98 -19.44 -13.75
N SER A 45 -0.48 -18.41 -14.45
CA SER A 45 -1.04 -17.07 -14.44
C SER A 45 -1.06 -16.44 -13.04
N GLN A 46 0.02 -16.63 -12.29
CA GLN A 46 0.18 -16.08 -10.95
C GLN A 46 1.48 -15.27 -10.82
N ILE A 47 1.48 -14.32 -9.87
CA ILE A 47 2.67 -13.62 -9.39
C ILE A 47 2.92 -13.94 -7.92
N SER A 48 4.19 -14.01 -7.52
CA SER A 48 4.59 -14.27 -6.13
C SER A 48 5.06 -12.99 -5.44
N VAL A 49 4.30 -12.51 -4.47
CA VAL A 49 4.60 -11.31 -3.67
C VAL A 49 4.79 -11.71 -2.21
N ARG A 50 6.00 -11.51 -1.67
CA ARG A 50 6.36 -11.81 -0.27
C ARG A 50 5.82 -13.17 0.21
N THR A 51 6.06 -14.24 -0.55
CA THR A 51 5.65 -15.65 -0.29
C THR A 51 4.20 -16.01 -0.59
N ASN A 52 3.34 -15.04 -0.93
CA ASN A 52 1.95 -15.28 -1.32
C ASN A 52 1.79 -15.21 -2.83
N ARG A 53 0.83 -15.97 -3.37
CA ARG A 53 0.54 -16.00 -4.81
C ARG A 53 -0.77 -15.29 -5.11
N TYR A 54 -0.78 -14.55 -6.20
CA TYR A 54 -1.95 -13.79 -6.65
C TYR A 54 -2.17 -14.06 -8.12
N SER A 55 -3.40 -14.35 -8.51
CA SER A 55 -3.78 -14.53 -9.90
C SER A 55 -3.67 -13.22 -10.69
N VAL A 56 -3.37 -13.38 -11.97
CA VAL A 56 -3.42 -12.32 -12.97
C VAL A 56 -4.09 -12.88 -14.23
N PRO A 57 -4.49 -12.05 -15.20
CA PRO A 57 -5.04 -12.54 -16.46
C PRO A 57 -4.09 -13.47 -17.24
N VAL A 58 -4.60 -14.62 -17.71
CA VAL A 58 -3.85 -15.70 -18.41
C VAL A 58 -3.04 -15.19 -19.60
N ARG A 59 -3.55 -14.19 -20.32
CA ARG A 59 -2.85 -13.55 -21.45
C ARG A 59 -1.52 -12.89 -21.08
N LEU A 60 -1.21 -12.76 -19.79
CA LEU A 60 0.01 -12.13 -19.28
C LEU A 60 1.09 -13.12 -18.85
N ILE A 61 0.87 -14.44 -19.01
CA ILE A 61 1.88 -15.47 -18.71
C ILE A 61 3.21 -15.14 -19.38
N GLY A 62 4.31 -15.20 -18.61
CA GLY A 62 5.65 -14.91 -19.10
C GLY A 62 5.93 -13.42 -19.32
N ARG A 63 5.01 -12.50 -19.02
CA ARG A 63 5.28 -11.05 -19.00
C ARG A 63 5.77 -10.63 -17.62
N THR A 64 6.51 -9.54 -17.57
CA THR A 64 6.92 -8.91 -16.32
C THR A 64 5.95 -7.78 -16.00
N LEU A 65 5.30 -7.88 -14.84
CA LEU A 65 4.30 -6.91 -14.38
C LEU A 65 4.82 -6.12 -13.19
N ARG A 66 4.27 -4.92 -13.00
CA ARG A 66 4.50 -4.11 -11.82
C ARG A 66 3.44 -4.41 -10.78
N ALA A 67 3.83 -4.68 -9.55
CA ALA A 67 2.90 -4.95 -8.46
C ALA A 67 3.14 -3.96 -7.32
N MET A 68 2.10 -3.23 -6.91
CA MET A 68 2.11 -2.29 -5.80
C MET A 68 1.45 -2.93 -4.58
N LEU A 69 2.23 -3.19 -3.53
CA LEU A 69 1.74 -3.78 -2.29
C LEU A 69 1.53 -2.69 -1.24
N HIS A 70 0.28 -2.40 -0.94
CA HIS A 70 -0.12 -1.47 0.12
C HIS A 70 -0.31 -2.20 1.46
N ALA A 71 -0.79 -1.47 2.48
CA ALA A 71 -1.09 -2.03 3.80
C ALA A 71 -2.18 -3.11 3.74
N SER A 72 -3.21 -2.90 2.92
CA SER A 72 -4.42 -3.76 2.88
C SER A 72 -4.68 -4.41 1.53
N GLU A 73 -4.03 -3.96 0.47
CA GLU A 73 -4.29 -4.44 -0.89
C GLU A 73 -3.01 -4.58 -1.72
N LEU A 74 -3.13 -5.31 -2.83
CA LEU A 74 -2.14 -5.49 -3.87
C LEU A 74 -2.77 -5.08 -5.20
N VAL A 75 -2.15 -4.13 -5.91
CA VAL A 75 -2.57 -3.71 -7.24
C VAL A 75 -1.51 -4.11 -8.26
N VAL A 76 -1.92 -4.74 -9.36
CA VAL A 76 -1.03 -5.25 -10.41
C VAL A 76 -1.25 -4.46 -11.69
N TYR A 77 -0.16 -4.02 -12.30
CA TYR A 77 -0.12 -3.18 -13.48
C TYR A 77 0.67 -3.84 -14.62
N ASP A 78 0.12 -3.74 -15.82
CA ASP A 78 0.83 -3.94 -17.09
C ASP A 78 1.09 -2.56 -17.72
N GLY A 79 2.31 -2.06 -17.56
CA GLY A 79 2.62 -0.67 -17.88
C GLY A 79 1.88 0.31 -16.96
N GLN A 80 0.94 1.06 -17.53
CA GLN A 80 0.06 2.00 -16.81
C GLN A 80 -1.34 1.41 -16.51
N GLN A 81 -1.67 0.25 -17.11
CA GLN A 81 -2.99 -0.35 -16.98
C GLN A 81 -3.06 -1.24 -15.73
N GLU A 82 -3.99 -0.97 -14.83
CA GLU A 82 -4.35 -1.92 -13.76
C GLU A 82 -4.97 -3.17 -14.38
N VAL A 83 -4.41 -4.34 -14.08
CA VAL A 83 -4.84 -5.64 -14.64
C VAL A 83 -5.40 -6.59 -13.59
N ALA A 84 -5.10 -6.37 -12.31
CA ALA A 84 -5.67 -7.12 -11.19
C ALA A 84 -5.54 -6.32 -9.88
N ARG A 85 -6.49 -6.50 -8.98
CA ARG A 85 -6.47 -5.96 -7.62
C ARG A 85 -6.93 -7.03 -6.64
N HIS A 86 -6.18 -7.18 -5.55
CA HIS A 86 -6.40 -8.21 -4.55
C HIS A 86 -6.31 -7.64 -3.13
N GLU A 87 -7.06 -8.21 -2.20
CA GLU A 87 -6.80 -8.01 -0.78
C GLU A 87 -5.43 -8.59 -0.41
N ARG A 88 -4.67 -7.88 0.42
CA ARG A 88 -3.35 -8.33 0.87
C ARG A 88 -3.50 -9.51 1.83
N LEU A 89 -2.93 -10.63 1.44
CA LEU A 89 -2.81 -11.81 2.30
C LEU A 89 -1.74 -11.58 3.38
N ILE A 90 -2.13 -11.66 4.66
CA ILE A 90 -1.25 -11.44 5.83
C ILE A 90 -0.49 -12.70 6.23
N ALA A 91 -1.14 -13.86 6.11
CA ALA A 91 -0.51 -15.16 6.38
C ALA A 91 0.48 -15.55 5.26
N LYS A 92 1.42 -16.45 5.55
CA LYS A 92 2.43 -16.92 4.59
C LYS A 92 1.90 -18.08 3.73
N GLY A 93 2.39 -18.19 2.50
CA GLY A 93 2.11 -19.31 1.60
C GLY A 93 0.65 -19.42 1.17
N LYS A 94 -0.10 -18.32 1.21
CA LYS A 94 -1.50 -18.27 0.77
C LYS A 94 -1.59 -17.90 -0.71
N THR A 95 -2.70 -18.29 -1.32
CA THR A 95 -3.01 -17.99 -2.72
C THR A 95 -4.34 -17.25 -2.79
N ARG A 96 -4.39 -16.16 -3.57
CA ARG A 96 -5.63 -15.51 -4.00
C ARG A 96 -5.79 -15.78 -5.50
N LEU A 97 -6.95 -16.34 -5.88
CA LEU A 97 -7.33 -16.64 -7.26
C LEU A 97 -8.21 -15.55 -7.83
#